data_AF-A0A3D3DWF9-F1
#
_entry.id   AF-A0A3D3DWF9-F1
#
_cell.length_a   1.000
_cell.length_b   1.000
_cell.length_c   1.000
_cell.angle_alpha   90.00
_cell.angle_beta   90.00
_cell.angle_gamma   90.00
#
_symmetry.space_group_name_H-M   'P 1'
#
loop_
_entity.id
_entity.type
_entity.pdbx_description
1 polymer ?
#
loop_
_entity_poly.entity_id
_entity_poly.type
_entity_poly.pdbx_seq_one_letter_code
_entity_poly.pdbx_strand_id
1 'polypeptide(L)' 'DVGISRKFEMTDGDLTVSVGVKNLFDEFQNDLETGVFRDSDYVYGPAFSRTFYAGLRYDF' A
#
# COMPACT_ATOMS: atom_id res chain seq x y z
N ASP A 1 -4.06 3.96 -3.13
CA ASP A 1 -2.86 3.10 -3.32
C ASP A 1 -2.46 3.12 -4.78
N VAL A 2 -1.18 3.30 -5.07
CA VAL A 2 -0.67 3.33 -6.45
C VAL A 2 0.51 2.38 -6.54
N GLY A 3 0.54 1.53 -7.57
CA GLY A 3 1.64 0.62 -7.83
C GLY A 3 1.88 0.49 -9.33
N ILE A 4 3.15 0.29 -9.69
CA ILE A 4 3.58 -0.02 -11.05
C ILE A 4 4.30 -1.36 -11.04
N SER A 5 3.96 -2.20 -12.00
CA SER A 5 4.68 -3.44 -12.27
C SER A 5 5.16 -3.45 -13.72
N ARG A 6 6.35 -4.00 -13.94
CA ARG A 6 6.91 -4.23 -15.27
C ARG A 6 7.42 -5.66 -15.37
N LYS A 7 7.02 -6.29 -16.46
CA LYS A 7 7.50 -7.61 -16.88
C LYS A 7 8.63 -7.43 -17.89
N PHE A 8 9.72 -8.15 -17.68
CA PHE A 8 10.85 -8.27 -18.59
C PHE A 8 10.89 -9.70 -19.08
N GLU A 9 10.64 -9.87 -20.37
CA GLU A 9 10.67 -11.18 -21.01
C GLU A 9 12.12 -11.46 -21.42
N MET A 10 12.74 -12.48 -20.82
CA MET A 10 14.08 -12.94 -21.15
C MET A 10 13.97 -14.33 -21.79
N THR A 11 14.95 -14.67 -22.62
CA THR A 11 14.97 -15.96 -23.35
C THR A 11 14.92 -17.19 -22.44
N ASP A 12 15.30 -17.04 -21.16
CA ASP A 12 15.45 -18.12 -20.17
C ASP A 12 14.46 -17.99 -18.98
N GLY A 13 13.50 -17.07 -19.07
CA GLY A 13 12.51 -16.82 -18.03
C GLY A 13 11.92 -15.41 -18.03
N ASP A 14 10.83 -15.21 -17.31
CA ASP A 14 10.16 -13.94 -17.17
C ASP A 14 10.48 -13.30 -15.81
N LEU A 15 11.02 -12.09 -15.81
CA LEU A 15 11.26 -11.30 -14.59
C LEU A 15 10.20 -10.21 -14.45
N THR A 16 9.40 -10.27 -13.39
CA THR A 16 8.45 -9.22 -13.04
C THR A 16 8.95 -8.43 -11.84
N VAL A 17 9.10 -7.11 -12.03
CA VAL A 17 9.44 -6.15 -10.98
C VAL A 17 8.20 -5.33 -10.64
N SER A 18 7.83 -5.28 -9.37
CA SER A 18 6.67 -4.54 -8.87
C SER A 18 7.08 -3.57 -7.77
N VAL A 19 6.64 -2.32 -7.84
CA VAL A 19 6.84 -1.34 -6.77
C VAL A 19 5.57 -0.53 -6.58
N GLY A 20 5.29 -0.10 -5.35
CA GLY A 20 4.13 0.74 -5.09
C GLY A 20 4.08 1.31 -3.70
N VAL A 21 3.09 2.17 -3.51
CA VAL A 21 2.81 2.91 -2.28
C VAL A 21 1.36 2.70 -1.89
N LYS A 22 1.16 2.19 -0.69
CA LYS A 22 -0.14 2.19 -0.01
C LYS A 22 -0.26 3.45 0.84
N ASN A 23 -1.47 4.00 0.90
CA ASN A 23 -1.76 5.25 1.62
C ASN A 23 -0.92 6.44 1.08
N LEU A 24 -1.05 6.72 -0.23
CA LEU A 24 -0.28 7.75 -0.96
C LEU A 24 -0.54 9.17 -0.45
N PHE A 25 -1.76 9.47 0.03
CA PHE A 25 -2.13 10.78 0.56
C PHE A 25 -1.82 10.93 2.05
N ASP A 26 -1.30 9.88 2.72
CA ASP A 26 -1.04 9.87 4.17
C ASP A 26 -2.20 10.45 4.96
N GLU A 27 -3.41 9.97 4.62
CA GLU A 27 -4.64 10.36 5.29
C GLU A 27 -4.70 9.63 6.64
N PHE A 28 -3.77 9.95 7.52
CA PHE A 28 -3.80 9.55 8.90
C PHE A 28 -4.93 10.33 9.58
N GLN A 29 -5.86 9.64 10.26
CA GLN A 29 -6.91 10.32 11.02
C GLN A 29 -6.27 11.30 12.02
N ASN A 30 -6.47 12.60 11.82
CA ASN A 30 -6.00 13.64 12.74
C ASN A 30 -6.89 13.76 13.99
N ASP A 31 -7.98 12.98 14.13
CA ASP A 31 -8.97 13.10 15.21
C ASP A 31 -9.04 11.91 16.19
N LEU A 32 -8.12 10.93 16.09
CA LEU A 32 -8.18 9.69 16.85
C LEU A 32 -8.15 9.89 18.39
N GLU A 33 -7.72 11.07 18.87
CA GLU A 33 -7.48 11.37 20.29
C GLU A 33 -8.46 12.37 20.95
N THR A 34 -9.52 12.84 20.28
CA THR A 34 -10.43 13.85 20.86
C THR A 34 -11.91 13.48 20.84
N GLY A 35 -12.46 13.12 22.01
CA GLY A 35 -13.89 13.20 22.30
C GLY A 35 -14.48 12.07 23.15
N VAL A 36 -15.11 12.40 24.28
CA VAL A 36 -15.79 11.48 25.23
C VAL A 36 -17.05 10.80 24.62
N PHE A 37 -17.50 11.24 23.44
CA PHE A 37 -18.71 10.74 22.75
C PHE A 37 -18.41 9.91 21.49
N ARG A 38 -17.21 9.34 21.37
CA ARG A 38 -16.86 8.52 20.21
C ARG A 38 -17.71 7.24 20.19
N ASP A 39 -18.53 7.07 19.16
CA ASP A 39 -19.04 5.74 18.82
C ASP A 39 -17.82 4.85 18.52
N SER A 40 -17.68 3.76 19.27
CA SER A 40 -16.45 2.96 19.26
C SER A 40 -16.16 2.33 17.90
N ASP A 41 -17.19 2.15 17.08
CA ASP A 41 -17.15 1.51 15.76
C ASP A 41 -16.82 2.45 14.59
N TYR A 42 -16.72 3.78 14.80
CA TYR A 42 -16.51 4.72 13.69
C TYR A 42 -15.02 4.98 13.40
N VAL A 43 -14.38 4.03 12.72
CA VAL A 43 -13.03 4.18 12.14
C VAL A 43 -13.17 4.43 10.64
N TYR A 44 -12.72 5.58 10.15
CA TYR A 44 -12.65 5.85 8.71
C TYR A 44 -11.21 6.20 8.31
N GLY A 45 -10.81 5.78 7.12
CA GLY A 45 -9.47 5.99 6.62
C GLY A 45 -8.58 4.75 6.74
N PRO A 46 -7.35 4.83 6.19
CA PRO A 46 -6.46 3.69 6.10
C PRO A 46 -5.99 3.26 7.48
N ALA A 47 -6.30 2.03 7.88
CA ALA A 47 -5.84 1.43 9.15
C ALA A 47 -4.31 1.30 9.26
N PHE A 48 -3.57 1.57 8.17
CA PHE A 48 -2.13 1.42 8.08
C PHE A 48 -1.47 2.71 7.58
N SER A 49 -0.31 3.03 8.16
CA SER A 49 0.55 4.13 7.75
C SER A 49 1.00 4.00 6.29
N ARG A 50 1.49 5.11 5.70
CA ARG A 50 2.10 5.12 4.37
C ARG A 50 3.15 4.01 4.26
N THR A 51 2.88 3.04 3.39
CA THR A 51 3.70 1.83 3.23
C THR A 51 4.23 1.73 1.81
N PHE A 52 5.55 1.62 1.68
CA PHE A 52 6.22 1.33 0.41
C PHE A 52 6.43 -0.17 0.30
N TYR A 53 6.16 -0.73 -0.87
CA TYR A 53 6.44 -2.14 -1.16
C TYR A 53 7.20 -2.27 -2.48
N ALA A 54 8.11 -3.24 -2.51
CA ALA A 54 8.82 -3.69 -3.70
C ALA A 54 8.77 -5.22 -3.75
N GLY A 55 8.57 -5.77 -4.93
CA GLY A 55 8.44 -7.21 -5.17
C GLY A 55 9.18 -7.61 -6.44
N LEU A 56 9.85 -8.76 -6.37
CA LEU A 56 10.50 -9.41 -7.50
C LEU A 56 9.86 -10.79 -7.66
N ARG A 57 9.45 -11.10 -8.87
CA ARG A 57 8.94 -12.42 -9.24
C ARG A 57 9.70 -12.92 -10.46
N TYR A 58 10.24 -14.12 -10.36
CA TYR A 58 10.92 -14.80 -11.45
C TYR A 58 10.14 -16.06 -11.79
N ASP A 59 9.70 -16.17 -13.05
CA ASP A 59 8.99 -17.32 -13.58
C ASP A 59 9.92 -18.05 -14.58
N PHE A 60 10.16 -19.34 -14.35
CA PHE A 60 11.03 -20.23 -15.14
C PHE A 60 10.23 -20.97 -16.21
#